data_AF-A0A358HWV3-F1
#
_entry.id   AF-A0A358HWV3-F1
#
_cell.length_a   1.000
_cell.length_b   1.000
_cell.length_c   1.000
_cell.angle_alpha   90.00
_cell.angle_beta   90.00
_cell.angle_gamma   90.00
#
_symmetry.space_group_name_H-M   'P 1'
#
loop_
_entity.id
_entity.type
_entity.pdbx_description
1 polymer ?
#
loop_
_entity_poly.entity_id
_entity_poly.type
_entity_poly.pdbx_seq_one_letter_code
_entity_poly.pdbx_strand_id
1 'polypeptide(L)'
;MTPEYENILTKIKSQFADAGFSLAADSDFLAEFETTDGWKLIFEGERYYGPLIDIKVIPPDEELGYSVHKLMDFFCRATGEKLGPPSALNQANFIKEHFRSWVSDTENYDASYRAIHEKY
;
A
#
# COMPACT_ATOMS: atom_id res chain seq x y z
N MET A 1 -17.35 9.75 -9.48
CA MET A 1 -16.00 9.77 -8.89
C MET A 1 -15.73 11.18 -8.37
N THR A 2 -15.13 11.34 -7.19
CA THR A 2 -14.91 12.70 -6.62
C THR A 2 -13.64 13.35 -7.18
N PRO A 3 -13.63 14.67 -7.45
CA PRO A 3 -12.44 15.33 -8.00
C PRO A 3 -11.19 15.25 -7.10
N GLU A 4 -11.37 15.12 -5.79
CA GLU A 4 -10.25 14.97 -4.85
C GLU A 4 -9.59 13.59 -4.96
N TYR A 5 -10.40 12.53 -5.00
CA TYR A 5 -9.94 11.16 -5.23
C TYR A 5 -9.17 11.05 -6.56
N GLU A 6 -9.75 11.55 -7.66
CA GLU A 6 -9.12 11.53 -8.99
C GLU A 6 -7.75 12.22 -9.00
N ASN A 7 -7.67 13.38 -8.34
CA ASN A 7 -6.44 14.15 -8.25
C ASN A 7 -5.34 13.39 -7.48
N ILE A 8 -5.69 12.70 -6.40
CA ILE A 8 -4.72 11.93 -5.61
C ILE A 8 -4.30 10.69 -6.39
N LEU A 9 -5.27 9.94 -6.93
CA LEU A 9 -5.03 8.72 -7.68
C LEU A 9 -4.10 8.98 -8.88
N THR A 10 -4.32 10.07 -9.61
CA THR A 10 -3.46 10.47 -10.74
C THR A 10 -2.01 10.71 -10.32
N LYS A 11 -1.77 11.22 -9.11
CA LYS A 11 -0.42 11.52 -8.60
C LYS A 11 0.36 10.28 -8.15
N ILE A 12 -0.33 9.20 -7.79
CA ILE A 12 0.27 7.98 -7.24
C ILE A 12 0.29 6.80 -8.23
N LYS A 13 -0.53 6.86 -9.29
CA LYS A 13 -0.65 5.81 -10.31
C LYS A 13 0.71 5.41 -10.91
N SER A 14 1.59 6.37 -11.19
CA SER A 14 2.91 6.08 -11.76
C SER A 14 3.82 5.30 -10.82
N GLN A 15 3.74 5.54 -9.53
CA GLN A 15 4.56 4.87 -8.51
C GLN A 15 4.15 3.40 -8.38
N PHE A 16 2.85 3.12 -8.47
CA PHE A 16 2.34 1.75 -8.49
C PHE A 16 2.76 1.03 -9.77
N ALA A 17 2.68 1.70 -10.93
CA ALA A 17 3.14 1.15 -12.20
C ALA A 17 4.65 0.81 -12.18
N ASP A 18 5.48 1.68 -11.61
CA ASP A 18 6.92 1.45 -11.44
C ASP A 18 7.21 0.23 -10.55
N ALA A 19 6.33 -0.09 -9.60
CA ALA A 19 6.40 -1.29 -8.75
C ALA A 19 5.79 -2.56 -9.40
N GLY A 20 5.34 -2.46 -10.65
CA GLY A 20 4.75 -3.55 -11.42
C GLY A 20 3.24 -3.75 -11.24
N PHE A 21 2.55 -2.83 -10.54
CA PHE A 21 1.11 -2.88 -10.35
C PHE A 21 0.38 -2.22 -11.51
N SER A 22 -0.63 -2.90 -12.05
CA SER A 22 -1.50 -2.40 -13.11
C SER A 22 -2.91 -2.20 -12.58
N LEU A 23 -3.59 -1.13 -12.98
CA LEU A 23 -4.97 -0.85 -12.57
C LEU A 23 -5.90 -1.96 -13.08
N ALA A 24 -6.58 -2.64 -12.17
CA ALA A 24 -7.51 -3.73 -12.45
C ALA A 24 -8.97 -3.26 -12.37
N ALA A 25 -9.30 -2.43 -11.38
CA ALA A 25 -10.62 -1.84 -11.20
C ALA A 25 -10.51 -0.41 -10.66
N ASP A 26 -11.45 0.45 -11.03
CA ASP A 26 -11.53 1.85 -10.56
C ASP A 26 -13.00 2.21 -10.36
N SER A 27 -13.32 2.74 -9.19
CA SER A 27 -14.66 3.14 -8.76
C SER A 27 -14.63 4.53 -8.13
N ASP A 28 -15.75 5.01 -7.63
CA ASP A 28 -15.87 6.40 -7.17
C ASP A 28 -14.93 6.79 -6.01
N PHE A 29 -14.47 5.81 -5.22
CA PHE A 29 -13.64 6.01 -4.02
C PHE A 29 -12.58 4.94 -3.82
N LEU A 30 -12.49 3.96 -4.73
CA LEU A 30 -11.65 2.79 -4.56
C LEU A 30 -11.05 2.38 -5.91
N ALA A 31 -9.72 2.22 -5.93
CA ALA A 31 -8.98 1.65 -7.04
C ALA A 31 -8.26 0.38 -6.60
N GLU A 32 -8.33 -0.65 -7.44
CA GLU A 32 -7.63 -1.91 -7.27
C GLU A 32 -6.55 -2.03 -8.33
N PHE A 33 -5.37 -2.43 -7.91
CA PHE A 33 -4.25 -2.72 -8.78
C PHE A 33 -3.74 -4.12 -8.53
N GLU A 34 -3.26 -4.79 -9.57
CA GLU A 34 -2.74 -6.15 -9.48
C GLU A 34 -1.43 -6.27 -10.25
N THR A 35 -0.58 -7.17 -9.78
CA THR A 35 0.64 -7.58 -10.48
C THR A 35 0.46 -8.95 -11.11
N THR A 36 1.32 -9.31 -12.06
CA THR A 36 1.29 -10.62 -12.73
C THR A 36 1.65 -11.78 -11.80
N ASP A 37 2.34 -11.51 -10.69
CA ASP A 37 2.67 -12.47 -9.65
C ASP A 37 1.63 -12.55 -8.52
N GLY A 38 0.45 -11.93 -8.69
CA GLY A 38 -0.72 -12.13 -7.82
C GLY A 38 -0.84 -11.17 -6.64
N TRP A 39 0.05 -10.20 -6.48
CA TRP A 39 -0.09 -9.17 -5.46
C TRP A 39 -1.17 -8.17 -5.84
N LYS A 40 -1.89 -7.66 -4.84
CA LYS A 40 -2.89 -6.61 -5.04
C LYS A 40 -2.59 -5.37 -4.21
N LEU A 41 -2.99 -4.22 -4.71
CA LEU A 41 -3.07 -2.96 -3.98
C LEU A 41 -4.50 -2.43 -4.02
N ILE A 42 -5.02 -2.00 -2.88
CA ILE A 42 -6.29 -1.29 -2.78
C ILE A 42 -5.98 0.12 -2.31
N PHE A 43 -6.32 1.10 -3.13
CA PHE A 43 -6.32 2.51 -2.76
C PHE A 43 -7.76 2.94 -2.44
N GLU A 44 -8.01 3.34 -1.19
CA GLU A 44 -9.31 3.79 -0.69
C GLU A 44 -9.20 5.28 -0.32
N GLY A 45 -9.95 6.15 -1.00
CA GLY A 45 -9.82 7.61 -0.87
C GLY A 45 -10.72 8.26 0.18
N GLU A 46 -11.89 7.67 0.46
CA GLU A 46 -12.80 8.12 1.52
C GLU A 46 -13.66 6.96 2.04
N ARG A 47 -13.94 6.97 3.35
CA ARG A 47 -14.95 6.09 3.96
C ARG A 47 -15.86 6.91 4.86
N TYR A 48 -17.16 6.87 4.60
CA TYR A 48 -18.26 7.36 5.46
C TYR A 48 -17.86 8.54 6.37
N TYR A 49 -17.64 9.73 5.79
CA TYR A 49 -17.43 11.01 6.49
C TYR A 49 -16.02 11.31 7.05
N GLY A 50 -14.97 10.61 6.62
CA GLY A 50 -13.58 10.97 6.95
C GLY A 50 -12.62 10.93 5.75
N PRO A 51 -11.59 11.79 5.72
CA PRO A 51 -10.59 11.86 4.63
C PRO A 51 -9.55 10.72 4.71
N LEU A 52 -9.98 9.52 5.08
CA LEU A 52 -9.07 8.40 5.25
C LEU A 52 -8.56 7.96 3.88
N ILE A 53 -7.32 8.33 3.58
CA ILE A 53 -6.58 7.79 2.45
C ILE A 53 -5.74 6.61 2.96
N ASP A 54 -6.16 5.40 2.64
CA ASP A 54 -5.42 4.18 2.97
C ASP A 54 -5.02 3.45 1.69
N ILE A 55 -3.79 2.95 1.69
CA ILE A 55 -3.31 2.02 0.67
C ILE A 55 -3.08 0.69 1.38
N LYS A 56 -3.77 -0.36 0.93
CA LYS A 56 -3.59 -1.72 1.44
C LYS A 56 -2.85 -2.55 0.40
N VAL A 57 -1.94 -3.40 0.84
CA VAL A 57 -1.29 -4.40 0.00
C VAL A 57 -1.73 -5.80 0.41
N ILE A 58 -2.15 -6.60 -0.56
CA ILE A 58 -2.63 -7.97 -0.35
C ILE A 58 -1.64 -8.92 -1.04
N PRO A 59 -1.03 -9.83 -0.29
CA PRO A 59 -0.18 -10.90 -0.82
C PRO A 59 -0.93 -11.85 -1.76
N PRO A 60 -0.23 -12.57 -2.64
CA PRO A 60 -0.79 -13.72 -3.34
C PRO A 60 -1.32 -14.73 -2.31
N ASP A 61 -2.43 -15.37 -2.63
CA ASP A 61 -3.07 -16.42 -1.82
C ASP A 61 -3.63 -15.97 -0.45
N GLU A 62 -3.62 -14.67 -0.14
CA GLU A 62 -4.21 -14.11 1.08
C GLU A 62 -5.47 -13.30 0.78
N GLU A 63 -6.44 -13.34 1.69
CA GLU A 63 -7.65 -12.50 1.61
C GLU A 63 -7.52 -11.17 2.36
N LEU A 64 -6.62 -11.12 3.35
CA LEU A 64 -6.43 -9.97 4.22
C LEU A 64 -5.14 -9.23 3.85
N GLY A 65 -5.26 -7.92 3.64
CA GLY A 65 -4.14 -7.03 3.32
C GLY A 65 -3.61 -6.23 4.50
N TYR A 66 -2.51 -5.55 4.23
CA TYR A 66 -1.79 -4.67 5.15
C TYR A 66 -1.91 -3.23 4.74
N SER A 67 -2.29 -2.35 5.67
CA SER A 67 -2.14 -0.91 5.43
C SER A 67 -0.66 -0.55 5.31
N VAL A 68 -0.28 0.09 4.20
CA VAL A 68 1.10 0.42 3.85
C VAL A 68 1.74 1.35 4.88
N HIS A 69 0.97 2.26 5.47
CA HIS A 69 1.49 3.11 6.55
C HIS A 69 2.02 2.31 7.76
N LYS A 70 1.48 1.13 8.04
CA LYS A 70 2.02 0.23 9.08
C LYS A 70 3.33 -0.39 8.63
N LEU A 71 3.40 -0.86 7.38
CA LEU A 71 4.63 -1.41 6.79
C LEU A 71 5.75 -0.36 6.79
N MET A 72 5.45 0.91 6.50
CA MET A 72 6.40 2.01 6.60
C MET A 72 6.95 2.19 8.02
N ASP A 73 6.11 2.15 9.06
CA ASP A 73 6.55 2.24 10.47
C ASP A 73 7.47 1.07 10.84
N PHE A 74 7.11 -0.16 10.44
CA PHE A 74 7.99 -1.33 10.67
C PHE A 74 9.32 -1.20 9.94
N PHE A 75 9.30 -0.81 8.66
CA PHE A 75 10.49 -0.56 7.87
C PHE A 75 11.42 0.46 8.57
N CYS A 76 10.88 1.61 8.96
CA CYS A 76 11.66 2.66 9.62
C CYS A 76 12.30 2.19 10.94
N ARG A 77 11.60 1.36 11.71
CA ARG A 77 12.13 0.79 12.97
C ARG A 77 13.25 -0.22 12.73
N ALA A 78 13.11 -1.04 11.69
CA ALA A 78 14.07 -2.10 11.38
C ALA A 78 15.34 -1.55 10.72
N THR A 79 15.21 -0.60 9.79
CA THR A 79 16.34 -0.06 9.02
C THR A 79 16.94 1.21 9.64
N GLY A 80 16.18 1.90 10.51
CA GLY A 80 16.53 3.23 11.02
C GLY A 80 16.31 4.36 10.01
N GLU A 81 15.80 4.05 8.81
CA GLU A 81 15.48 5.04 7.79
C GLU A 81 14.28 5.89 8.22
N LYS A 82 14.27 7.16 7.80
CA LYS A 82 13.19 8.09 8.12
C LYS A 82 12.35 8.36 6.89
N LEU A 83 11.22 7.69 6.79
CA LEU A 83 10.19 8.00 5.80
C LEU A 83 9.36 9.21 6.28
N GLY A 84 8.85 10.00 5.33
CA GLY A 84 7.94 11.10 5.63
C GLY A 84 6.61 10.63 6.26
N PRO A 85 5.71 11.56 6.62
CA PRO A 85 4.39 11.19 7.15
C PRO A 85 3.64 10.28 6.15
N PRO A 86 2.71 9.42 6.61
CA PRO A 86 2.05 8.43 5.76
C PRO A 86 0.96 9.02 4.83
N SER A 87 1.31 10.06 4.07
CA SER A 87 0.47 10.58 2.99
C SER A 87 0.34 9.54 1.87
N ALA A 88 -0.71 9.67 1.04
CA ALA A 88 -0.90 8.82 -0.14
C ALA A 88 0.36 8.74 -1.02
N LEU A 89 1.00 9.89 -1.23
CA LEU A 89 2.21 9.99 -2.04
C LEU A 89 3.40 9.27 -1.38
N ASN A 90 3.60 9.43 -0.07
CA ASN A 90 4.71 8.79 0.62
C ASN A 90 4.51 7.26 0.74
N GLN A 91 3.27 6.81 0.94
CA GLN A 91 2.93 5.39 0.88
C GLN A 91 3.19 4.82 -0.53
N ALA A 92 2.84 5.55 -1.58
CA ALA A 92 3.10 5.15 -2.96
C ALA A 92 4.60 5.13 -3.30
N ASN A 93 5.37 6.12 -2.84
CA ASN A 93 6.82 6.13 -3.00
C ASN A 93 7.47 4.95 -2.25
N PHE A 94 6.98 4.63 -1.04
CA PHE A 94 7.44 3.44 -0.32
C PHE A 94 7.20 2.14 -1.11
N ILE A 95 6.03 2.01 -1.75
CA ILE A 95 5.74 0.88 -2.63
C ILE A 95 6.72 0.82 -3.81
N LYS A 96 6.97 1.96 -4.44
CA LYS A 96 7.92 2.04 -5.56
C LYS A 96 9.34 1.67 -5.15
N GLU A 97 9.81 2.16 -4.01
CA GLU A 97 11.24 2.15 -3.67
C GLU A 97 11.65 0.93 -2.83
N HIS A 98 10.78 0.48 -1.93
CA HIS A 98 11.18 -0.48 -0.89
C HIS A 98 10.36 -1.76 -0.89
N PHE A 99 9.09 -1.72 -1.29
CA PHE A 99 8.16 -2.83 -1.08
C PHE A 99 8.68 -4.16 -1.61
N ARG A 100 9.12 -4.24 -2.87
CA ARG A 100 9.60 -5.50 -3.45
C ARG A 100 10.80 -6.07 -2.71
N SER A 101 11.75 -5.22 -2.33
CA SER A 101 12.91 -5.63 -1.53
C SER A 101 12.54 -6.05 -0.11
N TRP A 102 11.54 -5.39 0.48
CA TRP A 102 11.11 -5.64 1.85
C TRP A 102 10.34 -6.97 1.97
N VAL A 103 9.45 -7.26 1.02
CA VAL A 103 8.65 -8.49 1.03
C VAL A 103 9.35 -9.69 0.40
N SER A 104 10.44 -9.49 -0.36
CA SER A 104 11.27 -10.60 -0.84
C SER A 104 12.08 -11.26 0.27
N ASP A 105 12.28 -10.56 1.39
CA ASP A 105 12.87 -11.13 2.58
C ASP A 105 11.75 -11.73 3.46
N THR A 106 11.63 -13.06 3.41
CA THR A 106 10.62 -13.82 4.15
C THR A 106 10.67 -13.57 5.66
N GLU A 107 11.83 -13.24 6.25
CA GLU A 107 11.90 -12.93 7.69
C GLU A 107 11.27 -11.58 8.02
N ASN A 108 11.48 -10.56 7.16
CA ASN A 108 10.88 -9.23 7.33
C ASN A 108 9.38 -9.26 7.06
N TYR A 109 8.96 -10.02 6.04
CA TYR A 109 7.56 -10.23 5.72
C TYR A 109 6.84 -10.96 6.84
N ASP A 110 7.34 -12.11 7.31
CA ASP A 110 6.72 -12.89 8.39
C ASP A 110 6.69 -12.12 9.71
N ALA A 111 7.74 -11.37 10.04
CA ALA A 111 7.77 -10.54 11.24
C ALA A 111 6.75 -9.40 11.17
N SER A 112 6.60 -8.75 10.02
CA SER A 112 5.59 -7.71 9.79
C SER A 112 4.17 -8.30 9.80
N TYR A 113 3.98 -9.44 9.15
CA TYR A 113 2.73 -10.21 9.09
C TYR A 113 2.25 -10.57 10.49
N ARG A 114 3.11 -11.25 11.27
CA ARG A 114 2.79 -11.68 12.64
C ARG A 114 2.56 -10.49 13.57
N ALA A 115 3.39 -9.44 13.51
CA ALA A 115 3.20 -8.28 14.38
C ALA A 115 1.87 -7.54 14.12
N ILE A 116 1.34 -7.61 12.90
CA ILE A 116 0.07 -6.98 12.52
C ILE A 116 -1.13 -7.87 12.87
N HIS A 117 -1.00 -9.21 12.75
CA HIS A 117 -2.10 -10.15 12.97
C HIS A 117 -2.16 -10.80 14.36
N GLU A 118 -1.05 -10.95 15.09
CA GLU A 118 -1.03 -11.60 16.42
C GLU A 118 -1.49 -10.70 17.57
N LYS A 119 -1.90 -9.45 17.29
CA LYS A 119 -2.39 -8.52 18.33
C LYS A 119 -3.91 -8.58 18.57
N TYR A 120 -4.61 -9.55 17.99
CA TYR A 120 -6.03 -9.82 18.26
C TYR A 120 -6.32 -11.31 18.33
#